data_AF-A0A7U2I4M3-F1
#
_entry.id   AF-A0A7U2I4M3-F1
#
_cell.length_a   1.000
_cell.length_b   1.000
_cell.length_c   1.000
_cell.angle_alpha   90.00
_cell.angle_beta   90.00
_cell.angle_gamma   90.00
#
_symmetry.space_group_name_H-M   'P 1'
#
loop_
_entity.id
_entity.type
_entity.pdbx_description
1 polymer ?
#
loop_
_entity_poly.entity_id
_entity_poly.type
_entity_poly.pdbx_seq_one_letter_code
_entity_poly.pdbx_strand_id
1 'polypeptide(L)'
;MPIHSDICEELELERAIVRTANTIQKAYFAFREPLFEKSIVKVEERDHELVLHQGNMESGKRKGSFADLPSHVIEKKGIAEAILCFLVGREPLAYLLDLIQYLTDGKMPAVVKEMPSLQKVDLAVRVEEVQVRLKNIPRNTTVIYANGVQQSAYPDNPHFVLRLTSMESKKTWAIDITGAQFGFTQNLWLWEEYSNKHLETVEEINELNTSWVLLKTLSSVQGAPSVDFGIPFAAMGHVNLALKSWEETELDKRIFVLLHDKNFAVAQVGLIQTIKKAMCKFVDESDYSKEVQEAVEYEQRNLNADNDVIVDEVCVQMKPPERSAILEVEGHGSSKGGHNSHYLFQVTKQLPFKQWIFDITGPQLNVFDPCLELPKYTAKHVDRFRLTAPLGTTSILFENLADLKGFAGLEARIDRDAARALVMGICEWQTRASSNLPELLRRPGSIFKKQQQELSTIVQESLNQYVLSVNYTSELSSVKHHTIADLLSTRKKVLSKHEEYLRQFFD
;
A
#
# COMPACT_ATOMS: atom_id res chain seq x y z
N MET A 1 -29.39 22.08 -32.49
CA MET A 1 -28.25 21.23 -32.87
C MET A 1 -27.11 21.50 -31.89
N PRO A 2 -26.95 20.68 -30.83
CA PRO A 2 -25.83 20.75 -29.89
C PRO A 2 -24.79 19.62 -30.07
N ILE A 3 -25.01 18.66 -30.98
CA ILE A 3 -24.24 17.40 -31.06
C ILE A 3 -22.73 17.60 -31.34
N HIS A 4 -22.31 18.73 -31.93
CA HIS A 4 -20.90 18.96 -32.27
C HIS A 4 -20.04 19.46 -31.09
N SER A 5 -20.60 20.22 -30.14
CA SER A 5 -19.83 20.70 -28.96
C SER A 5 -19.46 19.56 -28.04
N ASP A 6 -20.44 18.71 -27.71
CA ASP A 6 -20.30 17.67 -26.70
C ASP A 6 -19.34 16.56 -27.18
N ILE A 7 -19.38 16.24 -28.48
CA ILE A 7 -18.42 15.30 -29.09
C ILE A 7 -17.00 15.87 -29.08
N CYS A 8 -16.85 17.18 -29.27
CA CYS A 8 -15.53 17.82 -29.25
C CYS A 8 -14.93 17.80 -27.83
N GLU A 9 -15.74 18.07 -26.81
CA GLU A 9 -15.31 18.08 -25.40
C GLU A 9 -14.89 16.68 -24.92
N GLU A 10 -15.66 15.63 -25.23
CA GLU A 10 -15.29 14.25 -24.88
C GLU A 10 -14.01 13.80 -25.61
N LEU A 11 -13.82 14.19 -26.88
CA LEU A 11 -12.59 13.87 -27.62
C LEU A 11 -11.36 14.62 -27.07
N GLU A 12 -11.54 15.84 -26.55
CA GLU A 12 -10.48 16.56 -25.86
C GLU A 12 -10.15 15.92 -24.50
N LEU A 13 -11.16 15.50 -23.74
CA LEU A 13 -10.97 14.75 -22.50
C LEU A 13 -10.21 13.44 -22.74
N GLU A 14 -10.63 12.63 -23.71
CA GLU A 14 -9.94 11.38 -24.06
C GLU A 14 -8.48 11.62 -24.41
N ARG A 15 -8.20 12.68 -25.19
CA ARG A 15 -6.83 13.06 -25.55
C ARG A 15 -6.03 13.46 -24.32
N ALA A 16 -6.62 14.23 -23.40
CA ALA A 16 -6.00 14.60 -22.14
C ALA A 16 -5.67 13.35 -21.31
N ILE A 17 -6.60 12.40 -21.19
CA ILE A 17 -6.41 11.13 -20.47
C ILE A 17 -5.28 10.30 -21.08
N VAL A 18 -5.22 10.16 -22.41
CA VAL A 18 -4.11 9.49 -23.12
C VAL A 18 -2.78 10.14 -22.79
N ARG A 19 -2.74 11.47 -22.76
CA ARG A 19 -1.53 12.24 -22.45
C ARG A 19 -1.13 12.11 -20.99
N THR A 20 -2.09 12.10 -20.07
CA THR A 20 -1.89 11.86 -18.64
C THR A 20 -1.28 10.48 -18.39
N ALA A 21 -1.90 9.42 -18.93
CA ALA A 21 -1.41 8.05 -18.79
C ALA A 21 0.05 7.89 -19.26
N ASN A 22 0.33 8.38 -20.48
CA ASN A 22 1.67 8.32 -21.06
C ASN A 22 2.70 9.15 -20.29
N THR A 23 2.30 10.30 -19.75
CA THR A 23 3.22 11.17 -19.01
C THR A 23 3.56 10.55 -17.66
N ILE A 24 2.57 10.07 -16.91
CA ILE A 24 2.78 9.48 -15.57
C ILE A 24 3.69 8.26 -15.66
N GLN A 25 3.47 7.36 -16.63
CA GLN A 25 4.31 6.17 -16.76
C GLN A 25 5.76 6.52 -17.11
N LYS A 26 5.98 7.44 -18.07
CA LYS A 26 7.34 7.90 -18.40
C LYS A 26 8.00 8.63 -17.23
N ALA A 27 7.23 9.40 -16.47
CA ALA A 27 7.69 10.08 -15.27
C ALA A 27 8.11 9.07 -14.20
N TYR A 28 7.34 7.99 -14.03
CA TYR A 28 7.68 6.92 -13.11
C TYR A 28 8.98 6.21 -13.50
N PHE A 29 9.21 5.92 -14.78
CA PHE A 29 10.47 5.32 -15.21
C PHE A 29 11.66 6.28 -15.01
N ALA A 30 11.48 7.56 -15.31
CA ALA A 30 12.49 8.59 -15.03
C ALA A 30 12.76 8.78 -13.53
N PHE A 31 11.74 8.54 -12.69
CA PHE A 31 11.86 8.52 -11.24
C PHE A 31 12.64 7.28 -10.75
N ARG A 32 12.25 6.11 -11.23
CA ARG A 32 12.65 4.80 -10.70
C ARG A 32 14.00 4.33 -11.18
N GLU A 33 14.37 4.63 -12.42
CA GLU A 33 15.63 4.16 -13.02
C GLU A 33 16.87 4.61 -12.23
N PRO A 34 17.02 5.90 -11.81
CA PRO A 34 18.16 6.29 -10.98
C PRO A 34 18.11 5.74 -9.55
N LEU A 35 16.90 5.49 -9.01
CA LEU A 35 16.68 4.92 -7.67
C LEU A 35 16.74 3.40 -7.62
N PHE A 36 17.06 2.75 -8.74
CA PHE A 36 17.09 1.31 -8.79
C PHE A 36 18.00 0.76 -7.68
N GLU A 37 17.55 -0.25 -6.96
CA GLU A 37 18.14 -0.73 -5.71
C GLU A 37 18.45 -2.23 -5.75
N LYS A 38 17.92 -2.94 -6.76
CA LYS A 38 18.06 -4.39 -6.89
C LYS A 38 19.35 -4.72 -7.65
N SER A 39 20.24 -5.48 -7.03
CA SER A 39 21.46 -5.97 -7.68
C SER A 39 21.13 -7.18 -8.57
N ILE A 40 20.69 -6.91 -9.81
CA ILE A 40 20.35 -7.97 -10.76
C ILE A 40 21.62 -8.44 -11.50
N VAL A 41 22.01 -9.69 -11.28
CA VAL A 41 23.23 -10.28 -11.86
C VAL A 41 22.96 -11.04 -13.16
N LYS A 42 21.71 -11.46 -13.40
CA LYS A 42 21.31 -12.20 -14.60
C LYS A 42 19.83 -11.99 -14.88
N VAL A 43 19.47 -11.91 -16.16
CA VAL A 43 18.09 -11.92 -16.63
C VAL A 43 17.93 -13.07 -17.62
N GLU A 44 16.95 -13.93 -17.39
CA GLU A 44 16.55 -15.01 -18.30
C GLU A 44 15.15 -14.76 -18.84
N GLU A 45 15.02 -14.79 -20.16
CA GLU A 45 13.71 -14.79 -20.81
C GLU A 45 13.32 -16.24 -21.11
N ARG A 46 12.16 -16.63 -20.63
CA ARG A 46 11.52 -17.93 -20.90
C ARG A 46 10.16 -17.69 -21.53
N ASP A 47 9.55 -18.75 -22.03
CA ASP A 47 8.21 -18.65 -22.58
C ASP A 47 7.24 -18.19 -21.48
N HIS A 48 6.59 -17.04 -21.70
CA HIS A 48 5.69 -16.38 -20.75
C HIS A 48 6.28 -16.02 -19.36
N GLU A 49 7.61 -16.02 -19.19
CA GLU A 49 8.26 -15.71 -17.90
C GLU A 49 9.55 -14.89 -18.09
N LEU A 50 9.74 -13.89 -17.23
CA LEU A 50 10.98 -13.13 -17.09
C LEU A 50 11.59 -13.44 -15.72
N VAL A 51 12.74 -14.10 -15.70
CA VAL A 51 13.42 -14.50 -14.47
C VAL A 51 14.60 -13.58 -14.19
N LEU A 52 14.57 -12.92 -13.04
CA LEU A 52 15.59 -12.03 -12.54
C LEU A 52 16.41 -12.78 -11.48
N HIS A 53 17.73 -12.82 -11.60
CA HIS A 53 18.58 -13.34 -10.55
C HIS A 53 19.18 -12.18 -9.78
N GLN A 54 18.86 -12.10 -8.50
CA GLN A 54 19.40 -11.08 -7.61
C GLN A 54 20.66 -11.61 -6.92
N GLY A 55 21.74 -10.84 -6.99
CA GLY A 55 22.99 -11.10 -6.28
C GLY A 55 22.86 -10.85 -4.78
N ASN A 56 23.98 -10.96 -4.06
CA ASN A 56 24.01 -10.61 -2.64
C ASN A 56 23.65 -9.14 -2.44
N MET A 57 22.96 -8.82 -1.34
CA MET A 57 22.40 -7.47 -1.10
C MET A 57 23.45 -6.34 -1.15
N GLU A 58 24.71 -6.62 -0.83
CA GLU A 58 25.80 -5.64 -0.86
C GLU A 58 26.48 -5.52 -2.22
N SER A 59 26.34 -6.52 -3.09
CA SER A 59 27.08 -6.56 -4.35
C SER A 59 26.56 -5.51 -5.32
N GLY A 60 27.43 -4.63 -5.82
CA GLY A 60 27.08 -3.65 -6.84
C GLY A 60 26.23 -2.47 -6.36
N LYS A 61 26.00 -2.32 -5.04
CA LYS A 61 25.35 -1.12 -4.50
C LYS A 61 26.36 0.02 -4.34
N ARG A 62 25.93 1.22 -4.69
CA ARG A 62 26.63 2.49 -4.47
C ARG A 62 25.87 3.29 -3.41
N LYS A 63 26.64 3.87 -2.48
CA LYS A 63 26.12 4.78 -1.44
C LYS A 63 25.00 4.17 -0.57
N GLY A 64 25.20 2.91 -0.19
CA GLY A 64 24.29 2.15 0.66
C GLY A 64 23.08 1.53 -0.05
N SER A 65 22.44 2.23 -0.98
CA SER A 65 21.11 1.84 -1.45
C SER A 65 20.95 1.63 -2.96
N PHE A 66 21.76 2.28 -3.80
CA PHE A 66 21.48 2.37 -5.24
C PHE A 66 22.27 1.34 -6.03
N ALA A 67 21.69 0.79 -7.09
CA ALA A 67 22.29 -0.14 -8.03
C ALA A 67 22.00 0.34 -9.45
N ASP A 68 22.87 -0.03 -10.40
CA ASP A 68 22.63 0.29 -11.79
C ASP A 68 21.73 -0.77 -12.43
N LEU A 69 20.79 -0.32 -13.27
CA LEU A 69 20.03 -1.23 -14.11
C LEU A 69 21.00 -1.92 -15.10
N PRO A 70 21.00 -3.26 -15.24
CA PRO A 70 22.00 -3.92 -16.07
C PRO A 70 21.93 -3.48 -17.53
N SER A 71 23.04 -3.01 -18.09
CA SER A 71 23.09 -2.39 -19.42
C SER A 71 22.58 -3.29 -20.55
N HIS A 72 22.84 -4.60 -20.48
CA HIS A 72 22.37 -5.59 -21.46
C HIS A 72 20.84 -5.80 -21.45
N VAL A 73 20.14 -5.31 -20.43
CA VAL A 73 18.67 -5.34 -20.32
C VAL A 73 18.04 -4.10 -20.93
N ILE A 74 18.73 -2.96 -20.86
CA ILE A 74 18.25 -1.66 -21.36
C ILE A 74 17.98 -1.71 -22.87
N GLU A 75 18.67 -2.58 -23.60
CA GLU A 75 18.56 -2.70 -25.05
C GLU A 75 17.28 -3.43 -25.53
N LYS A 76 16.57 -4.15 -24.64
CA LYS A 76 15.36 -4.92 -24.99
C LYS A 76 14.09 -4.19 -24.57
N LYS A 77 13.32 -3.72 -25.57
CA LYS A 77 12.05 -3.02 -25.39
C LYS A 77 11.09 -3.82 -24.50
N GLY A 78 10.62 -3.21 -23.41
CA GLY A 78 9.64 -3.81 -22.50
C GLY A 78 10.23 -4.70 -21.40
N ILE A 79 11.54 -4.93 -21.37
CA ILE A 79 12.19 -5.66 -20.27
C ILE A 79 12.65 -4.70 -19.18
N ALA A 80 13.32 -3.61 -19.55
CA ALA A 80 13.71 -2.57 -18.60
C ALA A 80 12.49 -2.07 -17.81
N GLU A 81 11.38 -1.79 -18.50
CA GLU A 81 10.12 -1.38 -17.88
C GLU A 81 9.55 -2.45 -16.94
N ALA A 82 9.65 -3.73 -17.29
CA ALA A 82 9.17 -4.82 -16.45
C ALA A 82 9.98 -4.93 -15.15
N ILE A 83 11.30 -4.79 -15.23
CA ILE A 83 12.17 -4.79 -14.06
C ILE A 83 11.90 -3.59 -13.17
N LEU A 84 11.75 -2.39 -13.75
CA LEU A 84 11.43 -1.18 -13.00
C LEU A 84 10.03 -1.21 -12.35
N CYS A 85 9.14 -2.08 -12.84
CA CYS A 85 7.79 -2.25 -12.30
C CYS A 85 7.64 -3.46 -11.37
N PHE A 86 8.66 -4.29 -11.23
CA PHE A 86 8.58 -5.54 -10.49
C PHE A 86 8.37 -5.30 -8.99
N LEU A 87 7.25 -5.83 -8.45
CA LEU A 87 6.84 -5.74 -7.05
C LEU A 87 6.59 -4.32 -6.51
N VAL A 88 6.47 -3.33 -7.40
CA VAL A 88 6.28 -1.93 -7.03
C VAL A 88 4.94 -1.38 -7.52
N GLY A 89 3.92 -2.24 -7.59
CA GLY A 89 2.61 -1.91 -8.19
C GLY A 89 1.96 -0.65 -7.60
N ARG A 90 2.12 -0.43 -6.29
CA ARG A 90 1.52 0.66 -5.53
C ARG A 90 2.36 1.94 -5.49
N GLU A 91 3.68 1.82 -5.57
CA GLU A 91 4.64 2.93 -5.50
C GLU A 91 4.32 4.14 -6.38
N PRO A 92 4.02 3.99 -7.70
CA PRO A 92 3.78 5.16 -8.54
C PRO A 92 2.57 6.00 -8.10
N LEU A 93 1.57 5.37 -7.46
CA LEU A 93 0.39 6.09 -6.96
C LEU A 93 0.74 7.02 -5.79
N ALA A 94 1.74 6.63 -4.99
CA ALA A 94 2.24 7.42 -3.88
C ALA A 94 3.25 8.48 -4.36
N TYR A 95 4.32 8.05 -5.03
CA TYR A 95 5.47 8.92 -5.33
C TYR A 95 5.19 9.93 -6.44
N LEU A 96 4.16 9.71 -7.26
CA LEU A 96 3.74 10.66 -8.29
C LEU A 96 2.40 11.32 -7.98
N LEU A 97 1.91 11.24 -6.72
CA LEU A 97 0.60 11.80 -6.34
C LEU A 97 0.40 13.24 -6.83
N ASP A 98 1.40 14.10 -6.61
CA ASP A 98 1.34 15.51 -6.98
C ASP A 98 1.28 15.72 -8.50
N LEU A 99 2.01 14.90 -9.26
CA LEU A 99 1.95 14.91 -10.71
C LEU A 99 0.61 14.36 -11.22
N ILE A 100 0.07 13.32 -10.61
CA ILE A 100 -1.25 12.76 -10.95
C ILE A 100 -2.32 13.83 -10.74
N GLN A 101 -2.35 14.47 -9.56
CA GLN A 101 -3.28 15.56 -9.24
C GLN A 101 -3.12 16.75 -10.19
N TYR A 102 -1.90 17.08 -10.56
CA TYR A 102 -1.65 18.16 -11.53
C TYR A 102 -2.23 17.84 -12.90
N LEU A 103 -2.05 16.61 -13.38
CA LEU A 103 -2.49 16.19 -14.71
C LEU A 103 -4.00 15.91 -14.80
N THR A 104 -4.70 15.73 -13.67
CA THR A 104 -6.16 15.47 -13.64
C THR A 104 -6.99 16.66 -13.15
N ASP A 105 -6.53 17.35 -12.10
CA ASP A 105 -7.30 18.40 -11.41
C ASP A 105 -6.70 19.80 -11.65
N GLY A 106 -5.54 19.89 -12.31
CA GLY A 106 -4.81 21.14 -12.52
C GLY A 106 -4.32 21.75 -11.20
N LYS A 107 -4.24 20.96 -10.13
CA LYS A 107 -3.80 21.38 -8.80
C LYS A 107 -2.39 20.85 -8.53
N MET A 108 -1.46 21.75 -8.28
CA MET A 108 -0.22 21.42 -7.57
C MET A 108 -0.48 21.38 -6.05
N PRO A 109 0.29 20.60 -5.26
CA PRO A 109 0.04 20.35 -3.84
C PRO A 109 0.10 21.58 -2.92
N ALA A 110 -0.65 21.47 -1.81
CA ALA A 110 -0.86 22.47 -0.76
C ALA A 110 0.36 22.80 0.15
N VAL A 111 1.56 22.30 -0.17
CA VAL A 111 2.81 22.77 0.48
C VAL A 111 3.10 24.24 0.12
N VAL A 112 2.41 24.77 -0.89
CA VAL A 112 2.41 26.19 -1.23
C VAL A 112 1.05 26.78 -0.82
N LYS A 113 0.97 27.28 0.43
CA LYS A 113 -0.04 28.29 0.75
C LYS A 113 0.30 29.53 -0.09
N GLU A 114 -0.70 30.02 -0.81
CA GLU A 114 -0.70 31.24 -1.64
C GLU A 114 -0.18 31.08 -3.08
N MET A 115 -1.10 30.76 -4.00
CA MET A 115 -1.03 31.29 -5.37
C MET A 115 -2.40 31.87 -5.77
N PRO A 116 -2.47 33.13 -6.26
CA PRO A 116 -3.71 33.72 -6.76
C PRO A 116 -4.05 33.18 -8.15
N SER A 117 -5.31 32.79 -8.33
CA SER A 117 -6.08 32.78 -9.59
C SER A 117 -5.28 32.46 -10.86
N LEU A 118 -5.05 31.18 -11.12
CA LEU A 118 -4.64 30.68 -12.44
C LEU A 118 -5.71 29.74 -12.98
N GLN A 119 -5.88 29.75 -14.30
CA GLN A 119 -6.86 28.98 -15.05
C GLN A 119 -6.58 27.49 -14.83
N LYS A 120 -7.40 26.85 -14.00
CA LYS A 120 -7.28 25.43 -13.62
C LYS A 120 -7.78 24.58 -14.78
N VAL A 121 -7.02 23.56 -15.16
CA VAL A 121 -7.54 22.45 -15.96
C VAL A 121 -8.17 21.46 -14.99
N ASP A 122 -9.47 21.57 -14.79
CA ASP A 122 -10.25 20.50 -14.16
C ASP A 122 -10.74 19.59 -15.28
N LEU A 123 -10.17 18.39 -15.42
CA LEU A 123 -10.65 17.42 -16.41
C LEU A 123 -12.05 16.87 -16.06
N ALA A 124 -12.64 17.28 -14.93
CA ALA A 124 -13.92 16.82 -14.43
C ALA A 124 -13.99 15.28 -14.38
N VAL A 125 -12.92 14.67 -13.85
CA VAL A 125 -12.83 13.22 -13.64
C VAL A 125 -12.74 12.90 -12.16
N ARG A 126 -13.40 11.82 -11.73
CA ARG A 126 -13.11 11.18 -10.45
C ARG A 126 -11.93 10.23 -10.64
N VAL A 127 -10.91 10.39 -9.79
CA VAL A 127 -9.70 9.54 -9.79
C VAL A 127 -9.73 8.63 -8.56
N GLU A 128 -9.59 7.33 -8.79
CA GLU A 128 -9.59 6.30 -7.75
C GLU A 128 -8.35 5.42 -7.90
N GLU A 129 -7.76 5.00 -6.79
CA GLU A 129 -6.71 3.96 -6.78
C GLU A 129 -7.40 2.60 -6.66
N VAL A 130 -7.20 1.71 -7.63
CA VAL A 130 -7.94 0.46 -7.73
C VAL A 130 -6.99 -0.72 -7.68
N GLN A 131 -7.17 -1.56 -6.68
CA GLN A 131 -6.48 -2.83 -6.59
C GLN A 131 -7.22 -3.88 -7.41
N VAL A 132 -6.46 -4.62 -8.20
CA VAL A 132 -6.98 -5.60 -9.14
C VAL A 132 -6.27 -6.93 -9.00
N ARG A 133 -7.05 -8.00 -9.02
CA ARG A 133 -6.54 -9.35 -9.29
C ARG A 133 -6.56 -9.59 -10.78
N LEU A 134 -5.41 -9.92 -11.35
CA LEU A 134 -5.28 -10.13 -12.78
C LEU A 134 -5.63 -11.57 -13.20
N LYS A 135 -6.02 -11.72 -14.45
CA LYS A 135 -6.09 -12.98 -15.21
C LYS A 135 -5.43 -12.78 -16.57
N ASN A 136 -5.08 -13.88 -17.24
CA ASN A 136 -4.55 -13.86 -18.62
C ASN A 136 -3.36 -12.89 -18.79
N ILE A 137 -2.38 -12.94 -17.88
CA ILE A 137 -1.18 -12.12 -17.99
C ILE A 137 -0.29 -12.64 -19.14
N PRO A 138 0.19 -11.77 -20.05
CA PRO A 138 1.09 -12.17 -21.14
C PRO A 138 2.41 -12.77 -20.66
N ARG A 139 2.94 -12.28 -19.53
CA ARG A 139 4.23 -12.67 -18.97
C ARG A 139 4.22 -12.52 -17.46
N ASN A 140 4.77 -13.49 -16.73
CA ASN A 140 5.06 -13.32 -15.30
C ASN A 140 6.51 -12.85 -15.11
N THR A 141 6.76 -12.00 -14.10
CA THR A 141 8.13 -11.66 -13.71
C THR A 141 8.42 -12.32 -12.36
N THR A 142 9.56 -12.98 -12.25
CA THR A 142 9.97 -13.73 -11.04
C THR A 142 11.40 -13.36 -10.69
N VAL A 143 11.67 -13.12 -9.41
CA VAL A 143 13.04 -12.97 -8.90
C VAL A 143 13.48 -14.23 -8.18
N ILE A 144 14.74 -14.60 -8.38
CA ILE A 144 15.46 -15.62 -7.61
C ILE A 144 16.52 -14.88 -6.79
N TYR A 145 16.34 -14.88 -5.48
CA TYR A 145 17.26 -14.28 -4.53
C TYR A 145 18.54 -15.12 -4.37
N ALA A 146 19.61 -14.51 -3.84
CA ALA A 146 20.89 -15.19 -3.65
C ALA A 146 20.82 -16.43 -2.73
N ASN A 147 19.84 -16.47 -1.82
CA ASN A 147 19.56 -17.61 -0.96
C ASN A 147 18.72 -18.72 -1.65
N GLY A 148 18.38 -18.55 -2.93
CA GLY A 148 17.56 -19.47 -3.73
C GLY A 148 16.04 -19.31 -3.55
N VAL A 149 15.57 -18.40 -2.68
CA VAL A 149 14.16 -18.08 -2.55
C VAL A 149 13.66 -17.44 -3.84
N GLN A 150 12.45 -17.80 -4.24
CA GLN A 150 11.81 -17.25 -5.43
C GLN A 150 10.58 -16.45 -5.05
N GLN A 151 10.37 -15.33 -5.73
CA GLN A 151 9.19 -14.51 -5.58
C GLN A 151 8.69 -14.06 -6.95
N SER A 152 7.39 -14.28 -7.19
CA SER A 152 6.74 -13.98 -8.46
C SER A 152 5.78 -12.81 -8.32
N ALA A 153 5.69 -11.96 -9.35
CA ALA A 153 4.73 -10.86 -9.38
C ALA A 153 3.28 -11.37 -9.44
N TYR A 154 3.04 -12.54 -10.02
CA TYR A 154 1.72 -13.17 -10.09
C TYR A 154 1.73 -14.58 -9.48
N PRO A 155 0.65 -15.03 -8.80
CA PRO A 155 -0.65 -14.36 -8.56
C PRO A 155 -0.75 -13.57 -7.25
N ASP A 156 0.38 -13.38 -6.58
CA ASP A 156 0.39 -13.11 -5.15
C ASP A 156 0.71 -11.68 -4.78
N ASN A 157 1.39 -10.96 -5.68
CA ASN A 157 1.60 -9.53 -5.51
C ASN A 157 0.34 -8.78 -5.94
N PRO A 158 -0.20 -7.92 -5.06
CA PRO A 158 -1.29 -7.03 -5.41
C PRO A 158 -0.91 -6.10 -6.56
N HIS A 159 -1.83 -5.88 -7.49
CA HIS A 159 -1.64 -4.95 -8.59
C HIS A 159 -2.57 -3.75 -8.49
N PHE A 160 -2.06 -2.58 -8.88
CA PHE A 160 -2.76 -1.31 -8.75
C PHE A 160 -2.85 -0.58 -10.08
N VAL A 161 -4.03 -0.01 -10.34
CA VAL A 161 -4.28 0.89 -11.46
C VAL A 161 -4.97 2.16 -10.96
N LEU A 162 -4.82 3.28 -11.68
CA LEU A 162 -5.71 4.42 -11.49
C LEU A 162 -6.97 4.20 -12.32
N ARG A 163 -8.14 4.35 -11.72
CA ARG A 163 -9.41 4.41 -12.43
C ARG A 163 -9.86 5.86 -12.54
N LEU A 164 -10.05 6.33 -13.77
CA LEU A 164 -10.59 7.64 -14.06
C LEU A 164 -12.04 7.47 -14.52
N THR A 165 -12.96 8.24 -13.95
CA THR A 165 -14.38 8.26 -14.34
C THR A 165 -14.77 9.67 -14.75
N SER A 166 -15.22 9.86 -15.99
CA SER A 166 -15.78 11.14 -16.43
C SER A 166 -16.99 11.49 -15.57
N MET A 167 -17.02 12.71 -15.03
CA MET A 167 -18.15 13.16 -14.22
C MET A 167 -19.38 13.44 -15.07
N GLU A 168 -19.21 13.68 -16.37
CA GLU A 168 -20.28 13.93 -17.33
C GLU A 168 -20.76 12.65 -18.00
N SER A 169 -19.92 12.02 -18.84
CA SER A 169 -20.29 10.85 -19.65
C SER A 169 -20.31 9.53 -18.88
N LYS A 170 -19.76 9.50 -17.66
CA LYS A 170 -19.52 8.29 -16.84
C LYS A 170 -18.62 7.26 -17.50
N LYS A 171 -17.98 7.60 -18.63
CA LYS A 171 -16.96 6.77 -19.26
C LYS A 171 -15.80 6.56 -18.29
N THR A 172 -15.24 5.36 -18.33
CA THR A 172 -14.22 4.92 -17.37
C THR A 172 -12.99 4.38 -18.07
N TRP A 173 -11.84 4.72 -17.51
CA TRP A 173 -10.52 4.31 -18.00
C TRP A 173 -9.70 3.69 -16.87
N ALA A 174 -8.81 2.76 -17.22
CA ALA A 174 -7.77 2.25 -16.34
C ALA A 174 -6.40 2.72 -16.83
N ILE A 175 -5.66 3.42 -15.98
CA ILE A 175 -4.24 3.72 -16.20
C ILE A 175 -3.42 2.71 -15.39
N ASP A 176 -2.75 1.82 -16.11
CA ASP A 176 -1.87 0.81 -15.54
C ASP A 176 -0.41 1.24 -15.70
N ILE A 177 0.12 1.88 -14.66
CA ILE A 177 1.47 2.45 -14.65
C ILE A 177 2.52 1.33 -14.65
N THR A 178 2.27 0.24 -13.91
CA THR A 178 3.23 -0.84 -13.65
C THR A 178 2.94 -2.13 -14.41
N GLY A 179 1.98 -2.12 -15.34
CA GLY A 179 1.56 -3.27 -16.13
C GLY A 179 2.65 -3.94 -16.97
N ALA A 180 3.78 -3.27 -17.20
CA ALA A 180 4.93 -3.84 -17.89
C ALA A 180 5.50 -5.08 -17.17
N GLN A 181 5.35 -5.17 -15.83
CA GLN A 181 5.75 -6.35 -15.05
C GLN A 181 4.96 -7.62 -15.45
N PHE A 182 3.78 -7.44 -16.05
CA PHE A 182 2.92 -8.51 -16.56
C PHE A 182 3.00 -8.66 -18.10
N GLY A 183 3.88 -7.90 -18.75
CA GLY A 183 4.01 -7.87 -20.21
C GLY A 183 2.95 -7.02 -20.94
N PHE A 184 2.22 -6.14 -20.24
CA PHE A 184 1.33 -5.20 -20.90
C PHE A 184 2.13 -4.12 -21.65
N THR A 185 1.81 -3.91 -22.92
CA THR A 185 2.51 -2.95 -23.80
C THR A 185 1.87 -1.58 -23.86
N GLN A 186 0.68 -1.42 -23.28
CA GLN A 186 -0.05 -0.16 -23.19
C GLN A 186 -0.41 0.11 -21.73
N ASN A 187 -0.45 1.40 -21.37
CA ASN A 187 -0.68 1.88 -20.01
C ASN A 187 -2.08 2.48 -19.81
N LEU A 188 -2.89 2.58 -20.86
CA LEU A 188 -4.25 3.08 -20.81
C LEU A 188 -5.18 2.08 -21.47
N TRP A 189 -6.33 1.88 -20.84
CA TRP A 189 -7.40 1.02 -21.31
C TRP A 189 -8.75 1.68 -21.05
N LEU A 190 -9.75 1.36 -21.87
CA LEU A 190 -11.12 1.49 -21.40
C LEU A 190 -11.34 0.50 -20.26
N TRP A 191 -12.06 0.90 -19.22
CA TRP A 191 -12.26 0.05 -18.04
C TRP A 191 -12.93 -1.28 -18.40
N GLU A 192 -13.91 -1.26 -19.31
CA GLU A 192 -14.60 -2.47 -19.80
C GLU A 192 -13.65 -3.42 -20.52
N GLU A 193 -12.79 -2.91 -21.40
CA GLU A 193 -11.79 -3.71 -22.12
C GLU A 193 -10.78 -4.34 -21.16
N TYR A 194 -10.25 -3.54 -20.22
CA TYR A 194 -9.35 -4.01 -19.18
C TYR A 194 -10.01 -5.09 -18.32
N SER A 195 -11.26 -4.85 -17.92
CA SER A 195 -12.04 -5.77 -17.09
C SER A 195 -12.27 -7.11 -17.77
N ASN A 196 -12.64 -7.08 -19.04
CA ASN A 196 -12.93 -8.30 -19.80
C ASN A 196 -11.65 -9.13 -20.03
N LYS A 197 -10.55 -8.46 -20.42
CA LYS A 197 -9.34 -9.13 -20.87
C LYS A 197 -8.43 -9.57 -19.72
N HIS A 198 -8.23 -8.69 -18.73
CA HIS A 198 -7.16 -8.79 -17.75
C HIS A 198 -7.61 -8.84 -16.30
N LEU A 199 -8.86 -8.49 -15.99
CA LEU A 199 -9.34 -8.46 -14.60
C LEU A 199 -10.05 -9.76 -14.23
N GLU A 200 -9.58 -10.41 -13.17
CA GLU A 200 -10.33 -11.47 -12.49
C GLU A 200 -11.35 -10.84 -11.55
N THR A 201 -10.88 -10.00 -10.62
CA THR A 201 -11.72 -9.29 -9.65
C THR A 201 -11.14 -7.92 -9.32
N VAL A 202 -12.02 -6.93 -9.12
CA VAL A 202 -11.64 -5.73 -8.36
C VAL A 202 -11.59 -6.13 -6.89
N GLU A 203 -10.41 -6.04 -6.30
CA GLU A 203 -10.24 -6.34 -4.87
C GLU A 203 -10.54 -5.10 -4.04
N GLU A 204 -10.14 -3.93 -4.52
CA GLU A 204 -10.22 -2.70 -3.76
C GLU A 204 -10.43 -1.46 -4.64
N ILE A 205 -11.13 -0.46 -4.10
CA ILE A 205 -11.28 0.87 -4.72
C ILE A 205 -11.10 1.89 -3.62
N ASN A 206 -10.13 2.78 -3.82
CA ASN A 206 -9.65 3.77 -2.87
C ASN A 206 -9.73 5.18 -3.43
N GLU A 207 -9.86 6.14 -2.51
CA GLU A 207 -9.62 7.55 -2.84
C GLU A 207 -8.14 7.75 -3.21
N LEU A 208 -7.91 8.60 -4.20
CA LEU A 208 -6.57 9.09 -4.52
C LEU A 208 -5.92 9.70 -3.26
N ASN A 209 -4.65 9.36 -2.99
CA ASN A 209 -3.84 9.65 -1.79
C ASN A 209 -3.79 8.49 -0.78
N THR A 210 -4.57 7.41 -0.96
CA THR A 210 -4.51 6.27 -0.04
C THR A 210 -3.11 5.66 -0.03
N SER A 211 -2.53 5.39 -1.21
CA SER A 211 -1.18 4.81 -1.31
C SER A 211 -0.10 5.74 -0.76
N TRP A 212 -0.25 7.06 -0.88
CA TRP A 212 0.69 8.01 -0.30
C TRP A 212 0.71 7.94 1.22
N VAL A 213 -0.46 8.00 1.89
CA VAL A 213 -0.54 7.94 3.37
C VAL A 213 0.03 6.64 3.88
N LEU A 214 -0.29 5.57 3.15
CA LEU A 214 0.17 4.23 3.39
C LEU A 214 1.71 4.18 3.34
N LEU A 215 2.32 4.42 2.19
CA LEU A 215 3.79 4.32 2.08
C LEU A 215 4.50 5.37 2.94
N LYS A 216 3.90 6.54 3.19
CA LYS A 216 4.50 7.57 4.04
C LYS A 216 4.59 7.11 5.49
N THR A 217 3.57 6.40 5.96
CA THR A 217 3.57 5.80 7.30
C THR A 217 4.63 4.72 7.39
N LEU A 218 4.74 3.86 6.38
CA LEU A 218 5.81 2.85 6.26
C LEU A 218 7.20 3.47 6.34
N SER A 219 7.42 4.61 5.67
CA SER A 219 8.70 5.32 5.71
C SER A 219 9.14 5.76 7.12
N SER A 220 8.23 5.76 8.09
CA SER A 220 8.50 6.14 9.48
C SER A 220 8.71 4.94 10.42
N VAL A 221 8.53 3.71 9.94
CA VAL A 221 8.76 2.50 10.72
C VAL A 221 10.25 2.18 10.71
N GLN A 222 10.84 1.93 11.88
CA GLN A 222 12.26 1.61 12.02
C GLN A 222 12.60 0.27 11.35
N GLY A 223 13.80 0.16 10.77
CA GLY A 223 14.25 -1.05 10.07
C GLY A 223 14.29 -0.87 8.55
N ALA A 224 14.33 -1.98 7.82
CA ALA A 224 14.28 -2.00 6.35
C ALA A 224 13.19 -1.09 5.74
N PRO A 225 11.95 -1.13 6.24
CA PRO A 225 10.94 -0.08 6.11
C PRO A 225 11.37 1.39 5.88
N SER A 226 12.13 1.95 6.81
CA SER A 226 12.56 3.33 6.76
C SER A 226 13.47 3.62 5.57
N VAL A 227 14.16 2.60 5.06
CA VAL A 227 15.03 2.68 3.89
C VAL A 227 14.19 2.52 2.62
N ASP A 228 13.44 1.43 2.52
CA ASP A 228 12.73 1.04 1.30
C ASP A 228 11.68 2.07 0.86
N PHE A 229 11.04 2.76 1.81
CA PHE A 229 10.05 3.79 1.51
C PHE A 229 10.57 5.19 1.83
N GLY A 230 11.43 5.36 2.83
CA GLY A 230 11.96 6.67 3.20
C GLY A 230 12.86 7.29 2.13
N ILE A 231 13.71 6.49 1.47
CA ILE A 231 14.58 6.98 0.40
C ILE A 231 13.75 7.45 -0.80
N PRO A 232 12.80 6.67 -1.34
CA PRO A 232 11.89 7.17 -2.39
C PRO A 232 11.07 8.40 -1.99
N PHE A 233 10.62 8.53 -0.74
CA PHE A 233 9.94 9.75 -0.28
C PHE A 233 10.85 10.97 -0.25
N ALA A 234 12.11 10.81 0.15
CA ALA A 234 13.10 11.88 0.08
C ALA A 234 13.33 12.31 -1.37
N ALA A 235 13.49 11.35 -2.27
CA ALA A 235 13.60 11.58 -3.71
C ALA A 235 12.39 12.30 -4.31
N MET A 236 11.17 11.91 -3.94
CA MET A 236 9.92 12.54 -4.36
C MET A 236 9.94 14.05 -4.04
N GLY A 237 10.47 14.44 -2.87
CA GLY A 237 10.63 15.85 -2.50
C GLY A 237 11.49 16.64 -3.51
N HIS A 238 12.57 16.05 -4.02
CA HIS A 238 13.42 16.67 -5.05
C HIS A 238 12.71 16.79 -6.39
N VAL A 239 11.93 15.77 -6.78
CA VAL A 239 11.11 15.83 -7.99
C VAL A 239 10.07 16.93 -7.89
N ASN A 240 9.36 17.04 -6.77
CA ASN A 240 8.34 18.06 -6.56
C ASN A 240 8.90 19.49 -6.67
N LEU A 241 10.11 19.73 -6.14
CA LEU A 241 10.80 21.00 -6.32
C LEU A 241 11.16 21.27 -7.78
N ALA A 242 11.63 20.25 -8.51
CA ALA A 242 11.97 20.37 -9.91
C ALA A 242 10.74 20.58 -10.81
N LEU A 243 9.62 19.93 -10.50
CA LEU A 243 8.32 20.12 -11.17
C LEU A 243 7.84 21.56 -11.01
N LYS A 244 7.93 22.11 -9.80
CA LYS A 244 7.60 23.51 -9.52
C LYS A 244 8.42 24.46 -10.38
N SER A 245 9.75 24.30 -10.40
CA SER A 245 10.62 25.13 -11.23
C SER A 245 10.33 24.97 -12.73
N TRP A 246 9.98 23.77 -13.18
CA TRP A 246 9.61 23.52 -14.58
C TRP A 246 8.31 24.24 -14.98
N GLU A 247 7.31 24.25 -14.10
CA GLU A 247 6.05 24.95 -14.33
C GLU A 247 6.22 26.48 -14.38
N GLU A 248 7.03 27.04 -13.49
CA GLU A 248 7.25 28.50 -13.38
C GLU A 248 7.89 29.13 -14.63
N THR A 249 8.49 28.32 -15.50
CA THR A 249 9.20 28.83 -16.68
C THR A 249 8.28 29.29 -17.82
N GLU A 250 7.04 28.75 -17.96
CA GLU A 250 6.14 29.12 -19.06
C GLU A 250 4.64 28.98 -18.70
N LEU A 251 3.82 29.98 -19.04
CA LEU A 251 2.36 30.00 -18.79
C LEU A 251 1.60 28.85 -19.46
N ASP A 252 1.99 28.45 -20.67
CA ASP A 252 1.33 27.40 -21.46
C ASP A 252 1.43 26.02 -20.81
N LYS A 253 2.40 25.81 -19.92
CA LYS A 253 2.57 24.54 -19.19
C LYS A 253 1.43 24.29 -18.20
N ARG A 254 0.68 25.32 -17.80
CA ARG A 254 -0.48 25.21 -16.89
C ARG A 254 -1.68 24.49 -17.50
N ILE A 255 -1.69 24.36 -18.83
CA ILE A 255 -2.65 23.56 -19.59
C ILE A 255 -1.95 22.41 -20.31
N PHE A 256 -0.90 21.85 -19.70
CA PHE A 256 0.03 20.88 -20.32
C PHE A 256 -0.65 19.77 -21.13
N VAL A 257 -1.64 19.09 -20.54
CA VAL A 257 -2.34 17.97 -21.20
C VAL A 257 -3.28 18.41 -22.33
N LEU A 258 -3.56 19.71 -22.44
CA LEU A 258 -4.40 20.33 -23.47
C LEU A 258 -3.58 21.05 -24.57
N LEU A 259 -2.25 21.08 -24.47
CA LEU A 259 -1.38 21.71 -25.48
C LEU A 259 -1.61 21.13 -26.89
N HIS A 260 -1.34 21.90 -27.93
CA HIS A 260 -1.30 21.33 -29.29
C HIS A 260 -0.24 20.22 -29.39
N ASP A 261 -0.46 19.17 -30.19
CA ASP A 261 0.34 17.92 -30.19
C ASP A 261 1.86 18.13 -30.22
N LYS A 262 2.34 19.03 -31.08
CA LYS A 262 3.78 19.37 -31.16
C LYS A 262 4.32 19.97 -29.86
N ASN A 263 3.56 20.88 -29.25
CA ASN A 263 3.95 21.56 -28.02
C ASN A 263 3.87 20.60 -26.82
N PHE A 264 2.83 19.75 -26.78
CA PHE A 264 2.73 18.67 -25.80
C PHE A 264 3.94 17.75 -25.86
N ALA A 265 4.33 17.29 -27.06
CA ALA A 265 5.46 16.37 -27.21
C ALA A 265 6.78 16.98 -26.71
N VAL A 266 7.05 18.24 -27.07
CA VAL A 266 8.25 18.97 -26.60
C VAL A 266 8.22 19.18 -25.09
N ALA A 267 7.08 19.62 -24.56
CA ALA A 267 6.90 19.84 -23.13
C ALA A 267 7.02 18.53 -22.33
N GLN A 268 6.47 17.42 -22.82
CA GLN A 268 6.56 16.11 -22.16
C GLN A 268 8.03 15.68 -22.08
N VAL A 269 8.79 15.79 -23.17
CA VAL A 269 10.23 15.47 -23.14
C VAL A 269 10.96 16.33 -22.12
N GLY A 270 10.70 17.65 -22.09
CA GLY A 270 11.30 18.56 -21.12
C GLY A 270 10.95 18.21 -19.66
N LEU A 271 9.70 17.83 -19.40
CA LEU A 271 9.23 17.39 -18.09
C LEU A 271 9.95 16.12 -17.64
N ILE A 272 9.97 15.08 -18.49
CA ILE A 272 10.62 13.79 -18.17
C ILE A 272 12.13 13.99 -17.95
N GLN A 273 12.79 14.81 -18.76
CA GLN A 273 14.20 15.16 -18.55
C GLN A 273 14.44 15.93 -17.25
N THR A 274 13.50 16.78 -16.85
CA THR A 274 13.59 17.51 -15.58
C THR A 274 13.53 16.55 -14.40
N ILE A 275 12.58 15.61 -14.41
CA ILE A 275 12.46 14.55 -13.39
C ILE A 275 13.74 13.72 -13.36
N LYS A 276 14.20 13.21 -14.50
CA LYS A 276 15.42 12.37 -14.58
C LYS A 276 16.65 13.12 -14.05
N LYS A 277 16.83 14.40 -14.39
CA LYS A 277 17.95 15.22 -13.87
C LYS A 277 17.87 15.42 -12.36
N ALA A 278 16.68 15.72 -11.83
CA ALA A 278 16.47 15.87 -10.39
C ALA A 278 16.81 14.57 -9.64
N MET A 279 16.43 13.43 -10.22
CA MET A 279 16.72 12.11 -9.67
C MET A 279 18.19 11.73 -9.71
N CYS A 280 18.86 11.92 -10.85
CA CYS A 280 20.31 11.71 -10.92
C CYS A 280 21.03 12.59 -9.89
N LYS A 281 20.65 13.87 -9.79
CA LYS A 281 21.21 14.79 -8.80
C LYS A 281 20.98 14.30 -7.36
N PHE A 282 19.77 13.89 -7.01
CA PHE A 282 19.46 13.32 -5.69
C PHE A 282 20.37 12.13 -5.37
N VAL A 283 20.48 11.17 -6.29
CA VAL A 283 21.32 9.99 -6.09
C VAL A 283 22.82 10.35 -6.02
N ASP A 284 23.26 11.35 -6.77
CA ASP A 284 24.65 11.83 -6.79
C ASP A 284 25.02 12.66 -5.55
N GLU A 285 24.06 13.24 -4.84
CA GLU A 285 24.28 14.05 -3.64
C GLU A 285 23.98 13.28 -2.33
N SER A 286 23.13 12.26 -2.36
CA SER A 286 22.77 11.46 -1.18
C SER A 286 23.78 10.35 -0.89
N ASP A 287 23.92 9.96 0.38
CA ASP A 287 24.57 8.74 0.84
C ASP A 287 23.77 8.15 2.00
N TYR A 288 23.18 6.97 1.78
CA TYR A 288 22.30 6.30 2.74
C TYR A 288 22.99 5.13 3.45
N SER A 289 24.32 5.03 3.36
CA SER A 289 25.07 3.91 3.95
C SER A 289 24.83 3.79 5.46
N LYS A 290 24.68 4.92 6.16
CA LYS A 290 24.42 4.94 7.60
C LYS A 290 23.01 4.45 7.92
N GLU A 291 22.00 4.98 7.23
CA GLU A 291 20.59 4.63 7.43
C GLU A 291 20.36 3.14 7.11
N VAL A 292 20.97 2.64 6.04
CA VAL A 292 20.95 1.21 5.70
C VAL A 292 21.61 0.37 6.78
N GLN A 293 22.76 0.79 7.29
CA GLN A 293 23.44 0.07 8.38
C GLN A 293 22.59 0.07 9.67
N GLU A 294 21.99 1.21 10.04
CA GLU A 294 21.11 1.33 11.20
C GLU A 294 19.86 0.45 11.07
N ALA A 295 19.29 0.37 9.87
CA ALA A 295 18.18 -0.53 9.56
C ALA A 295 18.60 -2.00 9.71
N VAL A 296 19.73 -2.41 9.13
CA VAL A 296 20.27 -3.77 9.27
C VAL A 296 20.56 -4.11 10.73
N GLU A 297 21.16 -3.20 11.49
CA GLU A 297 21.41 -3.38 12.92
C GLU A 297 20.12 -3.44 13.74
N TYR A 298 19.08 -2.73 13.34
CA TYR A 298 17.76 -2.87 13.93
C TYR A 298 17.19 -4.25 13.66
N GLU A 299 17.19 -4.73 12.41
CA GLU A 299 16.71 -6.08 12.08
C GLU A 299 17.51 -7.14 12.86
N GLN A 300 18.84 -7.04 12.84
CA GLN A 300 19.70 -7.95 13.57
C GLN A 300 19.46 -7.90 15.07
N ARG A 301 19.25 -6.72 15.68
CA ARG A 301 18.93 -6.63 17.10
C ARG A 301 17.55 -7.19 17.42
N ASN A 302 16.56 -7.04 16.55
CA ASN A 302 15.24 -7.64 16.82
C ASN A 302 15.24 -9.14 16.56
N LEU A 303 16.14 -9.64 15.69
CA LEU A 303 16.42 -11.06 15.53
C LEU A 303 17.29 -11.65 16.66
N ASN A 304 18.23 -10.86 17.22
CA ASN A 304 19.27 -11.29 18.16
C ASN A 304 19.17 -10.68 19.57
N ALA A 305 18.12 -9.92 19.90
CA ALA A 305 17.99 -9.33 21.23
C ALA A 305 18.00 -10.45 22.26
N ASP A 306 18.73 -10.25 23.36
CA ASP A 306 18.70 -11.07 24.59
C ASP A 306 17.30 -11.22 25.22
N ASN A 307 16.27 -10.69 24.56
CA ASN A 307 14.92 -11.18 24.72
C ASN A 307 14.88 -12.58 24.11
N ASP A 308 14.91 -13.58 24.98
CA ASP A 308 14.59 -14.98 24.66
C ASP A 308 13.23 -15.10 23.93
N VAL A 309 12.43 -14.04 23.79
CA VAL A 309 11.12 -14.00 23.11
C VAL A 309 11.01 -12.80 22.14
N ILE A 310 10.72 -13.09 20.88
CA ILE A 310 10.33 -12.14 19.82
C ILE A 310 8.82 -12.24 19.61
N VAL A 311 8.16 -11.10 19.35
CA VAL A 311 6.73 -11.07 19.00
C VAL A 311 6.58 -10.32 17.68
N ASP A 312 6.00 -11.00 16.70
CA ASP A 312 5.69 -10.47 15.39
C ASP A 312 4.17 -10.43 15.18
N GLU A 313 3.68 -9.43 14.49
CA GLU A 313 2.34 -9.39 13.91
C GLU A 313 2.36 -10.15 12.58
N VAL A 314 1.52 -11.16 12.41
CA VAL A 314 1.53 -12.02 11.23
C VAL A 314 0.18 -11.98 10.55
N CYS A 315 0.17 -11.81 9.23
CA CYS A 315 -1.02 -12.11 8.42
C CYS A 315 -0.78 -13.43 7.69
N VAL A 316 -1.79 -14.30 7.72
CA VAL A 316 -1.80 -15.56 7.00
C VAL A 316 -3.01 -15.63 6.10
N GLN A 317 -2.90 -16.31 4.97
CA GLN A 317 -4.07 -16.80 4.27
C GLN A 317 -4.47 -18.13 4.88
N MET A 318 -5.70 -18.19 5.35
CA MET A 318 -6.27 -19.36 5.97
C MET A 318 -6.77 -20.32 4.88
N LYS A 319 -6.64 -21.61 5.15
CA LYS A 319 -7.35 -22.65 4.40
C LYS A 319 -8.85 -22.37 4.48
N PRO A 320 -9.64 -22.75 3.46
CA PRO A 320 -11.08 -22.63 3.53
C PRO A 320 -11.60 -23.25 4.83
N PRO A 321 -12.28 -22.48 5.70
CA PRO A 321 -12.75 -23.02 6.97
C PRO A 321 -13.89 -24.01 6.71
N GLU A 322 -14.04 -25.00 7.59
CA GLU A 322 -15.15 -25.97 7.50
C GLU A 322 -16.52 -25.29 7.58
N ARG A 323 -16.58 -24.12 8.22
CA ARG A 323 -17.77 -23.29 8.36
C ARG A 323 -17.40 -21.83 8.23
N SER A 324 -18.16 -21.08 7.43
CA SER A 324 -18.07 -19.63 7.36
C SER A 324 -19.41 -19.03 7.75
N ALA A 325 -19.40 -17.98 8.57
CA ALA A 325 -20.57 -17.13 8.72
C ALA A 325 -20.77 -16.34 7.41
N ILE A 326 -21.94 -16.47 6.79
CA ILE A 326 -22.33 -15.65 5.64
C ILE A 326 -23.18 -14.52 6.19
N LEU A 327 -22.70 -13.29 6.03
CA LEU A 327 -23.49 -12.10 6.32
C LEU A 327 -24.27 -11.76 5.04
N GLU A 328 -25.57 -12.07 5.05
CA GLU A 328 -26.48 -11.64 3.99
C GLU A 328 -26.85 -10.18 4.25
N VAL A 329 -26.46 -9.31 3.33
CA VAL A 329 -26.86 -7.89 3.36
C VAL A 329 -28.06 -7.74 2.44
N GLU A 330 -29.19 -7.31 3.01
CA GLU A 330 -30.44 -7.11 2.28
C GLU A 330 -30.21 -6.21 1.06
N GLY A 331 -30.56 -6.70 -0.14
CA GLY A 331 -30.46 -5.96 -1.39
C GLY A 331 -29.15 -6.08 -2.19
N HIS A 332 -28.11 -6.79 -1.72
CA HIS A 332 -26.78 -6.76 -2.38
C HIS A 332 -26.12 -8.12 -2.68
N GLY A 333 -26.86 -9.22 -2.64
CA GLY A 333 -26.33 -10.56 -2.93
C GLY A 333 -25.40 -11.08 -1.83
N SER A 334 -25.19 -12.39 -1.80
CA SER A 334 -24.31 -13.01 -0.80
C SER A 334 -22.85 -12.71 -1.13
N SER A 335 -22.23 -11.84 -0.33
CA SER A 335 -20.78 -11.65 -0.35
C SER A 335 -20.15 -12.86 0.36
N LYS A 336 -19.61 -13.81 -0.40
CA LYS A 336 -18.60 -14.72 0.17
C LYS A 336 -17.39 -13.86 0.56
N GLY A 337 -16.93 -13.99 1.81
CA GLY A 337 -15.70 -13.35 2.25
C GLY A 337 -14.54 -13.91 1.44
N GLY A 338 -14.18 -13.26 0.33
CA GLY A 338 -13.15 -13.73 -0.60
C GLY A 338 -11.72 -13.58 -0.09
N HIS A 339 -11.55 -13.02 1.11
CA HIS A 339 -10.26 -12.85 1.73
C HIS A 339 -10.23 -13.72 2.99
N ASN A 340 -9.58 -14.88 2.87
CA ASN A 340 -9.24 -15.74 4.01
C ASN A 340 -8.00 -15.22 4.75
N SER A 341 -7.63 -13.97 4.54
CA SER A 341 -6.52 -13.39 5.26
C SER A 341 -6.93 -13.22 6.73
N HIS A 342 -5.99 -13.45 7.64
CA HIS A 342 -6.25 -13.48 9.07
C HIS A 342 -5.03 -13.02 9.85
N TYR A 343 -5.26 -12.20 10.87
CA TYR A 343 -4.22 -11.59 11.68
C TYR A 343 -3.99 -12.30 13.00
N LEU A 344 -2.72 -12.50 13.28
CA LEU A 344 -2.22 -13.28 14.40
C LEU A 344 -1.05 -12.53 15.03
N PHE A 345 -0.62 -13.00 16.21
CA PHE A 345 0.74 -12.76 16.68
C PHE A 345 1.54 -14.05 16.61
N GLN A 346 2.75 -14.01 16.07
CA GLN A 346 3.73 -15.07 16.21
C GLN A 346 4.66 -14.73 17.37
N VAL A 347 4.83 -15.67 18.28
CA VAL A 347 5.75 -15.55 19.41
C VAL A 347 6.86 -16.56 19.20
N THR A 348 8.10 -16.09 19.07
CA THR A 348 9.28 -16.93 18.87
C THR A 348 10.14 -16.89 20.12
N LYS A 349 10.26 -18.00 20.82
CA LYS A 349 11.28 -18.20 21.83
C LYS A 349 12.58 -18.67 21.17
N GLN A 350 13.71 -18.02 21.43
CA GLN A 350 14.98 -18.35 20.79
C GLN A 350 15.67 -19.56 21.44
N LEU A 351 15.64 -19.69 22.78
CA LEU A 351 16.39 -20.74 23.49
C LEU A 351 15.57 -21.39 24.64
N PRO A 352 15.12 -22.65 24.52
CA PRO A 352 15.15 -23.47 23.30
C PRO A 352 14.24 -22.87 22.22
N PHE A 353 14.64 -23.03 20.95
CA PHE A 353 13.86 -22.55 19.83
C PHE A 353 12.45 -23.15 19.85
N LYS A 354 11.44 -22.29 19.99
CA LYS A 354 10.04 -22.70 20.00
C LYS A 354 9.16 -21.56 19.53
N GLN A 355 8.15 -21.86 18.71
CA GLN A 355 7.27 -20.86 18.15
C GLN A 355 5.81 -21.17 18.45
N TRP A 356 5.03 -20.11 18.70
CA TRP A 356 3.60 -20.17 18.92
C TRP A 356 2.88 -19.13 18.07
N ILE A 357 1.64 -19.44 17.70
CA ILE A 357 0.68 -18.50 17.16
C ILE A 357 -0.31 -18.16 18.26
N PHE A 358 -0.54 -16.87 18.45
CA PHE A 358 -1.61 -16.31 19.25
C PHE A 358 -2.70 -15.82 18.31
N ASP A 359 -3.81 -16.55 18.28
CA ASP A 359 -4.94 -16.30 17.42
C ASP A 359 -6.16 -15.88 18.25
N ILE A 360 -6.19 -14.60 18.62
CA ILE A 360 -7.23 -14.05 19.50
C ILE A 360 -8.56 -13.83 18.78
N THR A 361 -8.56 -13.80 17.44
CA THR A 361 -9.74 -13.63 16.58
C THR A 361 -10.16 -14.94 15.91
N GLY A 362 -9.42 -16.03 16.14
CA GLY A 362 -9.62 -17.36 15.57
C GLY A 362 -11.03 -17.95 15.63
N PRO A 363 -11.86 -17.66 16.65
CA PRO A 363 -13.24 -18.13 16.67
C PRO A 363 -14.05 -17.73 15.43
N GLN A 364 -13.71 -16.62 14.76
CA GLN A 364 -14.34 -16.20 13.50
C GLN A 364 -14.10 -17.20 12.35
N LEU A 365 -13.08 -18.04 12.47
CA LEU A 365 -12.66 -19.08 11.51
C LEU A 365 -12.69 -20.49 12.10
N ASN A 366 -13.46 -20.70 13.18
CA ASN A 366 -13.57 -22.00 13.86
C ASN A 366 -12.24 -22.47 14.50
N VAL A 367 -11.38 -21.54 14.91
CA VAL A 367 -10.15 -21.79 15.67
C VAL A 367 -10.35 -21.31 17.11
N PHE A 368 -10.60 -22.23 18.04
CA PHE A 368 -10.95 -21.86 19.43
C PHE A 368 -9.79 -21.89 20.40
N ASP A 369 -8.66 -22.51 20.02
CA ASP A 369 -7.44 -22.49 20.82
C ASP A 369 -6.69 -21.19 20.51
N PRO A 370 -6.65 -20.21 21.43
CA PRO A 370 -6.06 -18.90 21.16
C PRO A 370 -4.53 -18.93 21.13
N CYS A 371 -3.91 -20.06 21.48
CA CYS A 371 -2.47 -20.26 21.43
C CYS A 371 -2.15 -21.69 20.99
N LEU A 372 -1.44 -21.83 19.87
CA LEU A 372 -1.00 -23.12 19.32
C LEU A 372 0.47 -23.06 18.92
N GLU A 373 1.17 -24.19 18.94
CA GLU A 373 2.53 -24.26 18.38
C GLU A 373 2.48 -23.99 16.86
N LEU A 374 3.42 -23.20 16.35
CA LEU A 374 3.44 -22.77 14.95
C LEU A 374 3.24 -23.93 13.96
N PRO A 375 3.96 -25.06 14.05
CA PRO A 375 3.78 -26.18 13.11
C PRO A 375 2.38 -26.80 13.14
N LYS A 376 1.73 -26.82 14.31
CA LYS A 376 0.35 -27.35 14.46
C LYS A 376 -0.66 -26.39 13.86
N TYR A 377 -0.49 -25.10 14.13
CA TYR A 377 -1.37 -24.05 13.59
C TYR A 377 -1.28 -24.02 12.07
N THR A 378 -0.06 -23.99 11.51
CA THR A 378 0.15 -23.87 10.07
C THR A 378 -0.35 -25.08 9.30
N ALA A 379 -0.01 -26.29 9.75
CA ALA A 379 -0.43 -27.52 9.09
C ALA A 379 -1.96 -27.63 8.98
N LYS A 380 -2.70 -27.17 9.99
CA LYS A 380 -4.16 -27.29 10.05
C LYS A 380 -4.90 -26.12 9.41
N HIS A 381 -4.43 -24.89 9.61
CA HIS A 381 -5.23 -23.69 9.35
C HIS A 381 -4.65 -22.77 8.28
N VAL A 382 -3.33 -22.78 8.07
CA VAL A 382 -2.67 -21.82 7.19
C VAL A 382 -2.47 -22.44 5.81
N ASP A 383 -2.99 -21.78 4.79
CA ASP A 383 -2.67 -22.06 3.39
C ASP A 383 -1.27 -21.51 3.09
N ARG A 384 -1.03 -20.25 3.48
CA ARG A 384 0.28 -19.61 3.36
C ARG A 384 0.46 -18.42 4.28
N PHE A 385 1.71 -18.14 4.62
CA PHE A 385 2.07 -16.86 5.21
C PHE A 385 1.94 -15.77 4.16
N ARG A 386 1.40 -14.65 4.61
CA ARG A 386 1.25 -13.47 3.78
C ARG A 386 2.26 -12.43 4.24
N LEU A 387 2.52 -12.35 5.53
CA LEU A 387 3.25 -11.26 6.14
C LEU A 387 3.74 -11.65 7.53
N THR A 388 4.91 -11.15 7.91
CA THR A 388 5.36 -11.04 9.31
C THR A 388 5.89 -9.62 9.55
N ALA A 389 5.43 -8.88 10.56
CA ALA A 389 5.87 -7.52 10.88
C ALA A 389 6.24 -7.38 12.37
N PRO A 390 7.16 -6.47 12.76
CA PRO A 390 7.43 -6.16 14.15
C PRO A 390 6.16 -5.71 14.88
N LEU A 391 6.05 -6.13 16.14
CA LEU A 391 4.97 -5.71 17.02
C LEU A 391 4.83 -4.17 17.04
N GLY A 392 3.60 -3.70 16.85
CA GLY A 392 3.23 -2.28 16.85
C GLY A 392 3.08 -1.67 15.47
N THR A 393 3.46 -2.36 14.39
CA THR A 393 3.33 -1.82 13.03
C THR A 393 1.86 -1.61 12.66
N THR A 394 0.99 -2.54 13.04
CA THR A 394 -0.47 -2.42 12.93
C THR A 394 -0.99 -1.20 13.67
N SER A 395 -0.53 -0.98 14.91
CA SER A 395 -0.97 0.16 15.72
C SER A 395 -0.62 1.49 15.05
N ILE A 396 0.61 1.61 14.52
CA ILE A 396 1.05 2.81 13.80
C ILE A 396 0.20 3.02 12.55
N LEU A 397 -0.14 1.97 11.80
CA LEU A 397 -1.01 2.10 10.65
C LEU A 397 -2.40 2.63 11.05
N PHE A 398 -3.06 2.03 12.04
CA PHE A 398 -4.39 2.48 12.46
C PHE A 398 -4.40 3.93 12.98
N GLU A 399 -3.33 4.35 13.67
CA GLU A 399 -3.13 5.74 14.08
C GLU A 399 -3.10 6.70 12.88
N ASN A 400 -2.42 6.34 11.80
CA ASN A 400 -2.34 7.18 10.60
C ASN A 400 -3.61 7.10 9.73
N LEU A 401 -4.24 5.92 9.62
CA LEU A 401 -5.52 5.77 8.94
C LEU A 401 -6.60 6.60 9.61
N ALA A 402 -6.54 6.76 10.93
CA ALA A 402 -7.46 7.59 11.69
C ALA A 402 -7.41 9.09 11.29
N ASP A 403 -6.38 9.55 10.58
CA ASP A 403 -6.33 10.93 10.07
C ASP A 403 -6.96 11.08 8.67
N LEU A 404 -7.33 9.97 8.02
CA LEU A 404 -8.00 10.00 6.73
C LEU A 404 -9.42 10.57 6.84
N LYS A 405 -9.88 11.21 5.76
CA LYS A 405 -11.29 11.58 5.61
C LYS A 405 -12.11 10.38 5.14
N GLY A 406 -13.43 10.55 5.15
CA GLY A 406 -14.35 9.51 4.69
C GLY A 406 -14.51 8.37 5.69
N PHE A 407 -15.14 7.29 5.24
CA PHE A 407 -15.50 6.17 6.11
C PHE A 407 -14.29 5.40 6.64
N ALA A 408 -13.28 5.18 5.80
CA ALA A 408 -12.08 4.43 6.20
C ALA A 408 -11.35 5.08 7.38
N GLY A 409 -11.19 6.41 7.35
CA GLY A 409 -10.59 7.12 8.48
C GLY A 409 -11.50 7.20 9.70
N LEU A 410 -12.82 7.27 9.51
CA LEU A 410 -13.77 7.21 10.62
C LEU A 410 -13.70 5.85 11.35
N GLU A 411 -13.68 4.74 10.61
CA GLU A 411 -13.55 3.40 11.18
C GLU A 411 -12.23 3.26 11.96
N ALA A 412 -11.11 3.66 11.36
CA ALA A 412 -9.82 3.64 12.03
C ALA A 412 -9.79 4.54 13.29
N ARG A 413 -10.44 5.71 13.29
CA ARG A 413 -10.60 6.55 14.50
C ARG A 413 -11.36 5.82 15.58
N ILE A 414 -12.50 5.21 15.24
CA ILE A 414 -13.34 4.48 16.20
C ILE A 414 -12.54 3.35 16.84
N ASP A 415 -11.83 2.56 16.03
CA ASP A 415 -11.03 1.43 16.49
C ASP A 415 -9.86 1.90 17.36
N ARG A 416 -9.14 2.95 16.94
CA ARG A 416 -8.05 3.56 17.71
C ARG A 416 -8.53 4.07 19.06
N ASP A 417 -9.60 4.85 19.09
CA ASP A 417 -10.10 5.48 20.31
C ASP A 417 -10.67 4.40 21.27
N ALA A 418 -11.29 3.33 20.73
CA ALA A 418 -11.68 2.16 21.51
C ALA A 418 -10.48 1.41 22.10
N ALA A 419 -9.41 1.22 21.34
CA ALA A 419 -8.17 0.60 21.82
C ALA A 419 -7.53 1.43 22.96
N ARG A 420 -7.54 2.77 22.85
CA ARG A 420 -7.08 3.67 23.91
C ARG A 420 -7.94 3.54 25.18
N ALA A 421 -9.26 3.46 25.04
CA ALA A 421 -10.15 3.22 26.18
C ALA A 421 -9.85 1.87 26.86
N LEU A 422 -9.62 0.80 26.09
CA LEU A 422 -9.20 -0.49 26.62
C LEU A 422 -7.89 -0.38 27.42
N VAL A 423 -6.87 0.31 26.90
CA VAL A 423 -5.59 0.54 27.60
C VAL A 423 -5.80 1.34 28.88
N MET A 424 -6.65 2.37 28.86
CA MET A 424 -7.01 3.13 30.06
C MET A 424 -7.65 2.23 31.12
N GLY A 425 -8.56 1.34 30.74
CA GLY A 425 -9.16 0.35 31.64
C GLY A 425 -8.12 -0.60 32.24
N ILE A 426 -7.14 -1.06 31.45
CA ILE A 426 -6.02 -1.87 31.96
C ILE A 426 -5.21 -1.08 33.00
N CYS A 427 -4.83 0.17 32.71
CA CYS A 427 -4.07 1.02 33.63
C CYS A 427 -4.83 1.29 34.94
N GLU A 428 -6.14 1.50 34.85
CA GLU A 428 -7.01 1.64 36.02
C GLU A 428 -7.03 0.37 36.87
N TRP A 429 -7.21 -0.79 36.24
CA TRP A 429 -7.15 -2.07 36.94
C TRP A 429 -5.79 -2.28 37.61
N GLN A 430 -4.67 -1.97 36.93
CA GLN A 430 -3.32 -2.11 37.50
C GLN A 430 -3.15 -1.27 38.76
N THR A 431 -3.70 -0.05 38.75
CA THR A 431 -3.69 0.86 39.89
C THR A 431 -4.52 0.31 41.06
N ARG A 432 -5.76 -0.13 40.79
CA ARG A 432 -6.66 -0.66 41.82
C ARG A 432 -6.16 -1.98 42.42
N ALA A 433 -5.66 -2.88 41.57
CA ALA A 433 -5.17 -4.19 41.98
C ALA A 433 -3.77 -4.16 42.59
N SER A 434 -3.05 -3.01 42.50
CA SER A 434 -1.63 -2.89 42.87
C SER A 434 -0.79 -4.03 42.28
N SER A 435 -1.03 -4.33 41.00
CA SER A 435 -0.44 -5.47 40.27
C SER A 435 -0.31 -5.09 38.79
N ASN A 436 0.58 -5.76 38.06
CA ASN A 436 0.69 -5.63 36.61
C ASN A 436 0.25 -6.91 35.87
N LEU A 437 0.12 -6.85 34.54
CA LEU A 437 -0.30 -8.00 33.72
C LEU A 437 0.69 -9.19 33.83
N PRO A 438 2.02 -8.99 33.74
CA PRO A 438 2.97 -10.08 33.97
C PRO A 438 2.83 -10.77 35.33
N GLU A 439 2.57 -10.02 36.39
CA GLU A 439 2.32 -10.59 37.71
C GLU A 439 1.03 -11.39 37.76
N LEU A 440 -0.06 -10.86 37.18
CA LEU A 440 -1.35 -11.55 37.07
C LEU A 440 -1.17 -12.94 36.45
N LEU A 441 -0.47 -13.02 35.32
CA LEU A 441 -0.22 -14.28 34.60
C LEU A 441 0.56 -15.32 35.42
N ARG A 442 1.28 -14.91 36.47
CA ARG A 442 2.04 -15.79 37.36
C ARG A 442 1.31 -16.11 38.67
N ARG A 443 0.12 -15.57 38.91
CA ARG A 443 -0.65 -15.84 40.13
C ARG A 443 -1.18 -17.28 40.14
N PRO A 444 -1.37 -17.89 41.33
CA PRO A 444 -2.06 -19.17 41.46
C PRO A 444 -3.46 -19.14 40.83
N GLY A 445 -3.92 -20.28 40.29
CA GLY A 445 -5.11 -20.34 39.44
C GLY A 445 -6.40 -19.75 40.03
N SER A 446 -6.63 -19.86 41.33
CA SER A 446 -7.80 -19.24 41.99
C SER A 446 -7.70 -17.71 42.06
N ILE A 447 -6.50 -17.18 42.34
CA ILE A 447 -6.21 -15.75 42.40
C ILE A 447 -6.24 -15.16 40.99
N PHE A 448 -5.59 -15.83 40.03
CA PHE A 448 -5.60 -15.46 38.62
C PHE A 448 -7.02 -15.30 38.09
N LYS A 449 -7.90 -16.31 38.27
CA LYS A 449 -9.29 -16.25 37.79
C LYS A 449 -10.07 -15.07 38.38
N LYS A 450 -9.91 -14.81 39.69
CA LYS A 450 -10.58 -13.68 40.35
C LYS A 450 -10.11 -12.34 39.76
N GLN A 451 -8.80 -12.15 39.65
CA GLN A 451 -8.23 -10.89 39.13
C GLN A 451 -8.44 -10.73 37.62
N GLN A 452 -8.47 -11.82 36.86
CA GLN A 452 -8.84 -11.82 35.44
C GLN A 452 -10.29 -11.34 35.25
N GLN A 453 -11.22 -11.83 36.07
CA GLN A 453 -12.61 -11.38 36.03
C GLN A 453 -12.73 -9.89 36.36
N GLU A 454 -12.00 -9.42 37.38
CA GLU A 454 -11.95 -8.01 37.76
C GLU A 454 -11.40 -7.13 36.63
N LEU A 455 -10.29 -7.54 36.01
CA LEU A 455 -9.70 -6.88 34.83
C LEU A 455 -10.72 -6.78 33.69
N SER A 456 -11.37 -7.90 33.35
CA SER A 456 -12.40 -7.92 32.30
C SER A 456 -13.56 -6.98 32.59
N THR A 457 -14.02 -6.91 33.85
CA THR A 457 -15.08 -5.98 34.26
C THR A 457 -14.66 -4.52 34.08
N ILE A 458 -13.45 -4.15 34.52
CA ILE A 458 -12.97 -2.76 34.38
C ILE A 458 -12.75 -2.38 32.91
N VAL A 459 -12.19 -3.27 32.10
CA VAL A 459 -12.03 -3.04 30.65
C VAL A 459 -13.39 -2.84 29.99
N GLN A 460 -14.39 -3.66 30.34
CA GLN A 460 -15.75 -3.52 29.81
C GLN A 460 -16.40 -2.19 30.25
N GLU A 461 -16.23 -1.79 31.50
CA GLU A 461 -16.70 -0.49 32.00
C GLU A 461 -16.06 0.67 31.22
N SER A 462 -14.75 0.62 31.00
CA SER A 462 -14.03 1.65 30.24
C SER A 462 -14.51 1.76 28.79
N LEU A 463 -14.69 0.62 28.11
CA LEU A 463 -15.26 0.58 26.76
C LEU A 463 -16.70 1.12 26.72
N ASN A 464 -17.53 0.78 27.71
CA ASN A 464 -18.89 1.30 27.80
C ASN A 464 -18.90 2.82 28.01
N GLN A 465 -18.01 3.35 28.85
CA GLN A 465 -17.85 4.79 29.04
C GLN A 465 -17.42 5.48 27.75
N TYR A 466 -16.45 4.91 27.03
CA TYR A 466 -16.04 5.39 25.72
C TYR A 466 -17.23 5.48 24.76
N VAL A 467 -17.98 4.38 24.58
CA VAL A 467 -19.16 4.32 23.69
C VAL A 467 -20.21 5.38 24.06
N LEU A 468 -20.44 5.64 25.35
CA LEU A 468 -21.37 6.67 25.81
C LEU A 468 -20.85 8.10 25.62
N SER A 469 -19.53 8.29 25.61
CA SER A 469 -18.89 9.60 25.53
C SER A 469 -18.68 10.11 24.10
N VAL A 470 -18.57 9.20 23.12
CA VAL A 470 -18.29 9.56 21.73
C VAL A 470 -19.55 9.88 20.94
N ASN A 471 -19.45 10.85 20.04
CA ASN A 471 -20.52 11.19 19.12
C ASN A 471 -19.97 11.44 17.71
N TYR A 472 -19.94 10.38 16.90
CA TYR A 472 -19.52 10.44 15.50
C TYR A 472 -20.65 10.86 14.53
N THR A 473 -21.78 11.38 15.02
CA THR A 473 -22.96 11.67 14.17
C THR A 473 -22.70 12.73 13.10
N SER A 474 -21.89 13.75 13.41
CA SER A 474 -21.50 14.79 12.45
C SER A 474 -20.62 14.23 11.34
N GLU A 475 -19.62 13.40 11.70
CA GLU A 475 -18.73 12.73 10.76
C GLU A 475 -19.48 11.71 9.90
N LEU A 476 -20.31 10.85 10.50
CA LEU A 476 -21.18 9.93 9.77
C LEU A 476 -22.08 10.67 8.77
N SER A 477 -22.62 11.83 9.16
CA SER A 477 -23.46 12.64 8.27
C SER A 477 -22.69 13.26 7.11
N SER A 478 -21.39 13.51 7.27
CA SER A 478 -20.50 13.91 6.17
C SER A 478 -20.14 12.74 5.22
N VAL A 479 -20.29 11.49 5.67
CA VAL A 479 -20.05 10.26 4.90
C VAL A 479 -21.33 9.74 4.20
N LYS A 480 -22.52 10.19 4.63
CA LYS A 480 -23.86 9.72 4.19
C LYS A 480 -24.22 9.87 2.70
N HIS A 481 -23.30 10.31 1.84
CA HIS A 481 -23.45 10.11 0.38
C HIS A 481 -23.11 8.68 -0.07
N HIS A 482 -22.75 7.80 0.86
CA HIS A 482 -22.41 6.40 0.61
C HIS A 482 -23.42 5.50 1.36
N THR A 483 -24.02 4.55 0.64
CA THR A 483 -25.03 3.61 1.13
C THR A 483 -24.45 2.66 2.20
N ILE A 484 -25.28 1.99 3.00
CA ILE A 484 -24.82 0.95 3.96
C ILE A 484 -24.01 -0.15 3.24
N ALA A 485 -24.32 -0.43 1.98
CA ALA A 485 -23.54 -1.32 1.12
C ALA A 485 -22.14 -0.77 0.81
N ASP A 486 -22.02 0.55 0.59
CA ASP A 486 -20.73 1.22 0.43
C ASP A 486 -19.92 1.19 1.75
N LEU A 487 -20.58 1.25 2.92
CA LEU A 487 -19.92 1.19 4.23
C LEU A 487 -19.41 -0.22 4.55
N LEU A 488 -20.20 -1.28 4.30
CA LEU A 488 -19.75 -2.67 4.47
C LEU A 488 -18.71 -3.08 3.44
N SER A 489 -18.80 -2.56 2.22
CA SER A 489 -17.76 -2.63 1.19
C SER A 489 -16.47 -1.95 1.68
N THR A 490 -16.57 -0.77 2.28
CA THR A 490 -15.40 -0.03 2.78
C THR A 490 -14.77 -0.70 4.01
N ARG A 491 -15.54 -1.25 4.94
CA ARG A 491 -15.02 -2.04 6.07
C ARG A 491 -14.29 -3.30 5.63
N LYS A 492 -14.87 -4.03 4.68
CA LYS A 492 -14.23 -5.20 4.05
C LYS A 492 -12.94 -4.81 3.34
N LYS A 493 -12.91 -3.64 2.69
CA LYS A 493 -11.71 -3.05 2.09
C LYS A 493 -10.69 -2.60 3.14
N VAL A 494 -11.07 -1.99 4.27
CA VAL A 494 -10.14 -1.52 5.31
C VAL A 494 -9.46 -2.68 6.04
N LEU A 495 -10.17 -3.78 6.29
CA LEU A 495 -9.56 -4.98 6.86
C LEU A 495 -8.64 -5.69 5.85
N SER A 496 -9.00 -5.75 4.56
CA SER A 496 -8.07 -6.23 3.52
C SER A 496 -6.89 -5.27 3.27
N LYS A 497 -7.09 -3.94 3.40
CA LYS A 497 -6.06 -2.88 3.32
C LYS A 497 -4.95 -3.12 4.32
N HIS A 498 -5.33 -3.48 5.54
CA HIS A 498 -4.38 -3.74 6.60
C HIS A 498 -3.45 -4.88 6.17
N GLU A 499 -4.02 -6.01 5.71
CA GLU A 499 -3.32 -7.30 5.41
C GLU A 499 -2.32 -7.22 4.29
N GLU A 500 -2.55 -6.28 3.42
CA GLU A 500 -1.72 -6.03 2.28
C GLU A 500 -0.64 -4.99 2.56
N TYR A 501 -0.93 -4.04 3.44
CA TYR A 501 -0.03 -2.98 3.79
C TYR A 501 1.29 -3.47 4.34
N LEU A 502 1.18 -4.43 5.24
CA LEU A 502 2.31 -5.01 5.91
C LEU A 502 3.00 -6.02 4.95
N ARG A 503 2.28 -6.67 4.02
CA ARG A 503 2.81 -7.63 3.02
C ARG A 503 3.95 -7.08 2.17
N GLN A 504 3.92 -5.78 1.88
CA GLN A 504 4.94 -5.07 1.09
C GLN A 504 6.24 -4.80 1.86
N PHE A 505 6.32 -5.21 3.13
CA PHE A 505 7.28 -4.68 4.10
C PHE A 505 8.29 -5.70 4.63
N PHE A 506 8.01 -7.00 4.48
CA PHE A 506 8.82 -8.09 5.06
C PHE A 506 9.02 -9.31 4.17
N ASP A 507 8.64 -9.22 2.89
CA ASP A 507 9.18 -10.03 1.80
C ASP A 507 10.27 -9.22 1.08
#